data_AF-M7ZER7-F1
#
_entry.id   AF-M7ZER7-F1
#
_cell.length_a   1.000
_cell.length_b   1.000
_cell.length_c   1.000
_cell.angle_alpha   90.00
_cell.angle_beta   90.00
_cell.angle_gamma   90.00
#
_symmetry.space_group_name_H-M   'P 1'
#
loop_
_entity.id
_entity.type
_entity.pdbx_description
1 polymer ?
#
loop_
_entity_poly.entity_id
_entity_poly.type
_entity_poly.pdbx_seq_one_letter_code
_entity_poly.pdbx_strand_id
1 'polypeptide(L)'
;MSATCAADLGPLLGAAAANATDYLCNRFADTTSAVDSTYLLFSAYLVFAMQLGFAMLCAGSVRAKNTMNIMLTNVLDAAAGALFYYLFGFAFAFGTPSNGFIGKHFFGLKDMPQTGFDYSFFLFQWAFAIAAAGITSGSIAERTQFVAYLIYSAFLTGFVYPVVSHWIWSVDGWASAARTSGPLLFKSGVIDFAGSGVVHMGWGFFFLGDILSFLWWNFVIMRVWSR
;
A
#
# COMPACT_ATOMS: atom_id res chain seq x y z
N MET A 1 -13.13 -19.64 -6.45
CA MET A 1 -13.24 -20.98 -5.83
C MET A 1 -14.66 -21.57 -5.83
N SER A 2 -15.72 -20.86 -6.22
CA SER A 2 -17.09 -21.42 -6.22
C SER A 2 -17.35 -22.48 -7.31
N ALA A 3 -16.73 -22.36 -8.48
CA ALA A 3 -17.00 -23.25 -9.62
C ALA A 3 -16.48 -24.70 -9.46
N THR A 4 -15.49 -24.94 -8.60
CA THR A 4 -14.86 -26.27 -8.44
C THR A 4 -15.58 -27.14 -7.42
N CYS A 5 -16.05 -26.55 -6.31
CA CYS A 5 -16.70 -27.30 -5.24
C CYS A 5 -17.95 -28.06 -5.70
N ALA A 6 -18.82 -27.43 -6.51
CA ALA A 6 -20.04 -28.08 -7.00
C ALA A 6 -19.73 -29.20 -8.02
N ALA A 7 -18.68 -29.02 -8.83
CA ALA A 7 -18.21 -30.01 -9.79
C ALA A 7 -17.56 -31.23 -9.10
N ASP A 8 -16.90 -31.03 -7.96
CA ASP A 8 -16.24 -32.09 -7.19
C ASP A 8 -17.21 -32.86 -6.26
N LEU A 9 -18.18 -32.17 -5.65
CA LEU A 9 -19.17 -32.79 -4.74
C LEU A 9 -20.37 -33.41 -5.46
N GLY A 10 -20.77 -32.88 -6.62
CA GLY A 10 -21.94 -33.36 -7.38
C GLY A 10 -21.89 -34.86 -7.70
N PRO A 11 -20.75 -35.42 -8.16
CA PRO A 11 -20.60 -36.85 -8.40
C PRO A 11 -20.64 -37.72 -7.13
N LEU A 12 -20.24 -37.16 -5.98
CA LEU A 12 -20.14 -37.90 -4.70
C LEU A 12 -21.47 -37.98 -3.95
N LEU A 13 -22.34 -36.97 -4.09
CA LEU A 13 -23.62 -36.89 -3.38
C LEU A 13 -24.82 -37.34 -4.24
N GLY A 14 -24.62 -37.54 -5.54
CA GLY A 14 -25.66 -37.94 -6.50
C GLY A 14 -26.50 -36.75 -6.98
N ALA A 15 -27.04 -36.85 -8.19
CA ALA A 15 -27.74 -35.74 -8.87
C ALA A 15 -28.97 -35.19 -8.11
N ALA A 16 -29.52 -35.94 -7.15
CA ALA A 16 -30.65 -35.51 -6.31
C ALA A 16 -30.25 -34.57 -5.16
N ALA A 17 -28.95 -34.39 -4.89
CA ALA A 17 -28.43 -33.63 -3.76
C ALA A 17 -27.91 -32.23 -4.13
N ALA A 18 -28.26 -31.69 -5.31
CA ALA A 18 -27.78 -30.40 -5.80
C ALA A 18 -27.94 -29.25 -4.77
N ASN A 19 -29.11 -29.17 -4.14
CA ASN A 19 -29.37 -28.14 -3.11
C ASN A 19 -28.45 -28.28 -1.87
N ALA A 20 -28.08 -29.52 -1.51
CA ALA A 20 -27.17 -29.78 -0.40
C ALA A 20 -25.72 -29.46 -0.79
N THR A 21 -25.32 -29.78 -2.03
CA THR A 21 -24.02 -29.39 -2.60
C THR A 21 -23.85 -27.88 -2.60
N ASP A 22 -24.85 -27.13 -3.08
CA ASP A 22 -24.81 -25.67 -3.09
C ASP A 22 -24.74 -25.07 -1.68
N TYR A 23 -25.51 -25.62 -0.73
CA TYR A 23 -25.47 -25.20 0.67
C TYR A 23 -24.09 -25.41 1.30
N LEU A 24 -23.47 -26.58 1.09
CA LEU A 24 -22.13 -26.88 1.60
C LEU A 24 -21.07 -26.00 0.93
N CYS A 25 -21.11 -25.85 -0.39
CA CYS A 25 -20.15 -25.03 -1.12
C CYS A 25 -20.22 -23.55 -0.72
N ASN A 26 -21.42 -23.01 -0.48
CA ASN A 26 -21.58 -21.67 0.04
C ASN A 26 -20.98 -21.54 1.44
N ARG A 27 -21.18 -22.53 2.34
CA ARG A 27 -20.58 -22.49 3.68
C ARG A 27 -19.06 -22.55 3.67
N PHE A 28 -18.47 -23.36 2.80
CA PHE A 28 -17.02 -23.39 2.64
C PHE A 28 -16.50 -22.08 2.04
N ALA A 29 -17.18 -21.51 1.05
CA ALA A 29 -16.80 -20.22 0.47
C ALA A 29 -16.85 -19.08 1.51
N ASP A 30 -17.92 -19.02 2.31
CA ASP A 30 -18.06 -18.05 3.40
C ASP A 30 -16.95 -18.22 4.45
N THR A 31 -16.65 -19.47 4.82
CA THR A 31 -15.60 -19.78 5.80
C THR A 31 -14.21 -19.41 5.28
N THR A 32 -13.89 -19.73 4.02
CA THR A 32 -12.63 -19.34 3.39
C THR A 32 -12.48 -17.82 3.35
N SER A 33 -13.53 -17.10 2.92
CA SER A 33 -13.51 -15.63 2.89
C SER A 33 -13.28 -15.01 4.28
N ALA A 34 -13.91 -15.57 5.33
CA ALA A 34 -13.73 -15.11 6.70
C ALA A 34 -12.30 -15.36 7.22
N VAL A 35 -11.72 -16.53 6.90
CA VAL A 35 -10.34 -16.87 7.27
C VAL A 35 -9.33 -15.96 6.55
N ASP A 36 -9.50 -15.78 5.24
CA ASP A 36 -8.62 -14.94 4.42
C ASP A 36 -8.66 -13.48 4.88
N SER A 37 -9.86 -12.96 5.19
CA SER A 37 -10.03 -11.60 5.72
C SER A 37 -9.37 -11.44 7.09
N THR A 38 -9.55 -12.41 7.98
CA THR A 38 -8.92 -12.38 9.32
C THR A 38 -7.41 -12.43 9.21
N TYR A 39 -6.87 -13.26 8.32
CA TYR A 39 -5.44 -13.36 8.05
C TYR A 39 -4.86 -12.05 7.49
N LEU A 40 -5.55 -11.43 6.53
CA LEU A 40 -5.14 -10.13 5.97
C LEU A 40 -5.16 -9.02 7.01
N LEU A 41 -6.21 -8.93 7.83
CA LEU A 41 -6.30 -7.93 8.91
C LEU A 41 -5.20 -8.14 9.96
N PHE A 42 -4.98 -9.39 10.39
CA PHE A 42 -3.90 -9.73 11.31
C PHE A 42 -2.54 -9.31 10.74
N SER A 43 -2.29 -9.62 9.46
CA SER A 43 -1.07 -9.21 8.76
C SER A 43 -0.95 -7.70 8.67
N ALA A 44 -2.04 -6.97 8.40
CA ALA A 44 -2.06 -5.50 8.37
C ALA A 44 -1.66 -4.90 9.73
N TYR A 45 -2.14 -5.47 10.84
CA TYR A 45 -1.75 -5.01 12.19
C TYR A 45 -0.26 -5.25 12.47
N LEU A 46 0.31 -6.38 12.02
CA LEU A 46 1.74 -6.65 12.15
C LEU A 46 2.59 -5.67 11.34
N VAL A 47 2.17 -5.36 10.11
CA VAL A 47 2.85 -4.34 9.28
C VAL A 47 2.72 -2.95 9.91
N PHE A 48 1.54 -2.60 10.43
CA PHE A 48 1.36 -1.34 11.14
C PHE A 48 2.23 -1.26 12.42
N ALA A 49 2.43 -2.38 13.12
CA ALA A 49 3.34 -2.43 14.27
C ALA A 49 4.80 -2.10 13.89
N MET A 50 5.21 -2.26 12.62
CA MET A 50 6.50 -1.78 12.14
C MET A 50 6.65 -0.26 12.29
N GLN A 51 5.56 0.51 12.26
CA GLN A 51 5.60 1.96 12.48
C GLN A 51 6.13 2.30 13.88
N LEU A 52 5.77 1.50 14.90
CA LEU A 52 6.35 1.64 16.24
C LEU A 52 7.84 1.28 16.24
N GLY A 53 8.22 0.25 15.48
CA GLY A 53 9.62 -0.13 15.26
C GLY A 53 10.45 1.01 14.65
N PHE A 54 9.95 1.63 13.58
CA PHE A 54 10.60 2.77 12.93
C PHE A 54 10.68 3.97 13.86
N ALA A 55 9.63 4.26 14.62
CA ALA A 55 9.64 5.34 15.61
C ALA A 55 10.75 5.15 16.65
N MET A 56 10.90 3.94 17.20
CA MET A 56 11.96 3.62 18.18
C MET A 56 13.37 3.67 17.56
N LEU A 57 13.55 3.14 16.34
CA LEU A 57 14.83 3.19 15.62
C LEU A 57 15.24 4.64 15.34
N CYS A 58 14.33 5.46 14.82
CA CYS A 58 14.58 6.86 14.52
C CYS A 58 14.87 7.65 15.79
N ALA A 59 14.06 7.45 16.84
CA ALA A 59 14.26 8.07 18.16
C ALA A 59 15.65 7.79 18.75
N GLY A 60 16.16 6.56 18.60
CA GLY A 60 17.50 6.17 19.05
C GLY A 60 18.64 6.70 18.15
N SER A 61 18.36 6.95 16.87
CA SER A 61 19.36 7.47 15.91
C SER A 61 19.53 8.99 15.96
N VAL A 62 18.58 9.72 16.54
CA VAL A 62 18.61 11.18 16.63
C VAL A 62 19.07 11.67 18.01
N ARG A 63 19.54 12.92 18.04
CA ARG A 63 19.86 13.60 19.31
C ARG A 63 18.61 13.73 20.19
N ALA A 64 18.77 13.53 21.49
CA ALA A 64 17.68 13.55 22.48
C ALA A 64 16.78 14.81 22.40
N LYS A 65 17.36 15.97 22.06
CA LYS A 65 16.61 17.22 21.88
C LYS A 65 15.59 17.20 20.73
N ASN A 66 15.77 16.33 19.75
CA ASN A 66 14.92 16.22 18.56
C ASN A 66 14.03 14.97 18.57
N THR A 67 14.21 14.06 19.53
CA THR A 67 13.47 12.81 19.64
C THR A 67 11.96 13.03 19.71
N MET A 68 11.49 14.02 20.49
CA MET A 68 10.06 14.33 20.58
C MET A 68 9.44 14.75 19.24
N ASN A 69 10.16 15.54 18.45
CA ASN A 69 9.68 15.99 17.14
C ASN A 69 9.49 14.80 16.19
N ILE A 70 10.43 13.83 16.22
CA ILE A 70 10.39 12.65 15.36
C ILE A 70 9.35 11.62 15.78
N MET A 71 9.06 11.52 17.08
CA MET A 71 7.94 10.70 17.55
C MET A 71 6.60 11.29 17.08
N LEU A 72 6.45 12.62 17.10
CA LEU A 72 5.25 13.30 16.62
C LEU A 72 5.05 13.14 15.11
N THR A 73 6.11 13.21 14.31
CA THR A 73 5.99 12.99 12.85
C THR A 73 5.54 11.57 12.53
N ASN A 74 6.04 10.56 13.25
CA ASN A 74 5.63 9.16 13.04
C ASN A 74 4.14 8.92 13.31
N VAL A 75 3.58 9.56 14.35
CA VAL A 75 2.15 9.46 14.68
C VAL A 75 1.30 10.20 13.65
N LEU A 76 1.73 11.41 13.25
CA LEU A 76 0.99 12.18 12.25
C LEU A 76 1.09 11.57 10.86
N ASP A 77 2.18 10.89 10.50
CA ASP A 77 2.27 10.14 9.25
C ASP A 77 1.25 9.02 9.18
N ALA A 78 1.00 8.33 10.29
CA ALA A 78 -0.02 7.31 10.32
C ALA A 78 -1.42 7.91 10.07
N ALA A 79 -1.73 9.04 10.71
CA ALA A 79 -3.04 9.70 10.59
C ALA A 79 -3.23 10.39 9.23
N ALA A 80 -2.26 11.20 8.80
CA ALA A 80 -2.29 11.90 7.52
C ALA A 80 -2.21 10.89 6.38
N GLY A 81 -1.30 9.91 6.46
CA GLY A 81 -1.18 8.84 5.49
C GLY A 81 -2.49 8.05 5.34
N ALA A 82 -3.22 7.78 6.43
CA ALA A 82 -4.56 7.20 6.36
C ALA A 82 -5.53 8.06 5.56
N LEU A 83 -5.58 9.36 5.82
CA LEU A 83 -6.49 10.26 5.13
C LEU A 83 -6.17 10.37 3.63
N PHE A 84 -4.90 10.58 3.27
CA PHE A 84 -4.50 10.75 1.87
C PHE A 84 -4.55 9.44 1.08
N TYR A 85 -4.19 8.32 1.71
CA TYR A 85 -4.32 7.01 1.09
C TYR A 85 -5.79 6.60 0.90
N TYR A 86 -6.67 6.95 1.85
CA TYR A 86 -8.11 6.77 1.72
C TYR A 86 -8.71 7.59 0.58
N LEU A 87 -8.39 8.89 0.50
CA LEU A 87 -8.98 9.79 -0.49
C LEU A 87 -8.49 9.49 -1.91
N PHE A 88 -7.17 9.34 -2.08
CA PHE A 88 -6.54 9.27 -3.40
C PHE A 88 -5.66 8.04 -3.59
N GLY A 89 -4.95 7.61 -2.55
CA GLY A 89 -3.90 6.60 -2.73
C GLY A 89 -4.42 5.25 -3.16
N PHE A 90 -5.50 4.75 -2.56
CA PHE A 90 -6.07 3.48 -2.99
C PHE A 90 -6.58 3.54 -4.44
N ALA A 91 -7.16 4.68 -4.84
CA ALA A 91 -7.68 4.89 -6.17
C ALA A 91 -6.58 4.86 -7.24
N PHE A 92 -5.43 5.48 -6.97
CA PHE A 92 -4.30 5.45 -7.90
C PHE A 92 -3.61 4.09 -7.95
N ALA A 93 -3.57 3.34 -6.84
CA ALA A 93 -2.94 2.03 -6.78
C ALA A 93 -3.78 0.94 -7.47
N PHE A 94 -5.07 0.81 -7.11
CA PHE A 94 -5.91 -0.33 -7.48
C PHE A 94 -7.21 0.05 -8.20
N GLY A 95 -7.35 1.31 -8.65
CA GLY A 95 -8.53 1.81 -9.33
C GLY A 95 -8.76 1.26 -10.74
N THR A 96 -9.24 0.01 -10.86
CA THR A 96 -9.57 -0.66 -12.13
C THR A 96 -11.01 -0.38 -12.60
N PRO A 97 -11.30 -0.31 -13.91
CA PRO A 97 -10.39 -0.44 -15.06
C PRO A 97 -9.53 0.81 -15.28
N SER A 98 -8.25 0.67 -15.63
CA SER A 98 -7.31 1.80 -15.71
C SER A 98 -6.25 1.70 -16.81
N ASN A 99 -5.47 2.78 -16.94
CA ASN A 99 -4.30 2.80 -17.80
C ASN A 99 -3.13 2.18 -17.02
N GLY A 100 -2.22 1.44 -17.66
CA GLY A 100 -1.14 0.75 -16.91
C GLY A 100 -0.11 1.62 -16.19
N PHE A 101 -0.29 2.95 -16.19
CA PHE A 101 0.53 3.86 -15.40
C PHE A 101 -0.16 4.33 -14.11
N ILE A 102 -1.49 4.47 -14.08
CA ILE A 102 -2.21 5.00 -12.92
C ILE A 102 -3.69 4.57 -12.91
N GLY A 103 -4.18 4.20 -11.73
CA GLY A 103 -5.59 3.93 -11.44
C GLY A 103 -6.48 5.17 -11.51
N LYS A 104 -7.78 4.99 -11.79
CA LYS A 104 -8.75 6.10 -11.97
C LYS A 104 -10.06 5.94 -11.21
N HIS A 105 -10.26 4.83 -10.50
CA HIS A 105 -11.51 4.48 -9.82
C HIS A 105 -11.28 4.29 -8.32
N PHE A 106 -12.35 4.27 -7.51
CA PHE A 106 -12.32 4.12 -6.04
C PHE A 106 -11.76 5.30 -5.22
N PHE A 107 -11.91 6.54 -5.70
CA PHE A 107 -11.60 7.72 -4.89
C PHE A 107 -12.47 7.77 -3.63
N GLY A 108 -11.85 7.93 -2.46
CA GLY A 108 -12.54 7.87 -1.17
C GLY A 108 -13.23 6.53 -0.90
N LEU A 109 -12.73 5.42 -1.46
CA LEU A 109 -13.33 4.08 -1.36
C LEU A 109 -14.78 4.00 -1.87
N LYS A 110 -15.20 4.96 -2.71
CA LYS A 110 -16.52 4.93 -3.33
C LYS A 110 -16.64 3.67 -4.20
N ASP A 111 -17.79 3.00 -4.12
CA ASP A 111 -18.13 1.79 -4.88
C ASP A 111 -17.36 0.51 -4.45
N MET A 112 -16.75 0.51 -3.26
CA MET A 112 -16.27 -0.71 -2.56
C MET A 112 -17.29 -1.24 -1.55
N PRO A 113 -17.32 -2.57 -1.28
CA PRO A 113 -16.42 -3.63 -1.81
C PRO A 113 -16.82 -4.15 -3.21
N GLN A 114 -15.84 -4.61 -3.99
CA GLN A 114 -16.04 -5.24 -5.31
C GLN A 114 -15.30 -6.59 -5.37
N THR A 115 -15.62 -7.44 -6.35
CA THR A 115 -14.99 -8.75 -6.51
C THR A 115 -13.46 -8.62 -6.63
N GLY A 116 -12.73 -9.03 -5.59
CA GLY A 116 -11.27 -8.99 -5.53
C GLY A 116 -10.68 -7.89 -4.65
N PHE A 117 -11.48 -6.92 -4.18
CA PHE A 117 -11.02 -5.87 -3.28
C PHE A 117 -12.00 -5.64 -2.12
N ASP A 118 -11.52 -5.94 -0.91
CA ASP A 118 -12.23 -5.73 0.35
C ASP A 118 -11.55 -4.67 1.22
N TYR A 119 -12.25 -4.19 2.25
CA TYR A 119 -11.70 -3.26 3.24
C TYR A 119 -10.46 -3.80 3.97
N SER A 120 -10.38 -5.13 4.14
CA SER A 120 -9.20 -5.80 4.69
C SER A 120 -7.96 -5.58 3.81
N PHE A 121 -8.13 -5.60 2.48
CA PHE A 121 -7.06 -5.33 1.52
C PHE A 121 -6.65 -3.86 1.52
N PHE A 122 -7.62 -2.94 1.64
CA PHE A 122 -7.32 -1.51 1.82
C PHE A 122 -6.43 -1.27 3.04
N LEU A 123 -6.80 -1.81 4.22
CA LEU A 123 -6.02 -1.64 5.45
C LEU A 123 -4.61 -2.24 5.33
N PHE A 124 -4.50 -3.40 4.69
CA PHE A 124 -3.21 -4.02 4.43
C PHE A 124 -2.31 -3.11 3.58
N GLN A 125 -2.83 -2.57 2.47
CA GLN A 125 -2.06 -1.71 1.56
C GLN A 125 -1.72 -0.35 2.17
N TRP A 126 -2.64 0.20 2.97
CA TRP A 126 -2.39 1.41 3.76
C TRP A 126 -1.22 1.22 4.73
N ALA A 127 -1.11 0.07 5.39
CA ALA A 127 -0.01 -0.21 6.30
C ALA A 127 1.36 -0.21 5.57
N PHE A 128 1.44 -0.74 4.33
CA PHE A 128 2.65 -0.63 3.51
C PHE A 128 2.95 0.79 3.04
N ALA A 129 1.92 1.57 2.70
CA ALA A 129 2.09 2.96 2.30
C ALA A 129 2.70 3.80 3.43
N ILE A 130 2.25 3.58 4.67
CA ILE A 130 2.85 4.21 5.86
C ILE A 130 4.25 3.70 6.10
N ALA A 131 4.51 2.40 5.97
CA ALA A 131 5.85 1.85 6.15
C ALA A 131 6.86 2.51 5.17
N ALA A 132 6.45 2.76 3.92
CA ALA A 132 7.26 3.50 2.96
C ALA A 132 7.51 4.96 3.42
N ALA A 133 6.48 5.67 3.90
CA ALA A 133 6.65 7.01 4.45
C ALA A 133 7.57 7.04 5.69
N GLY A 134 7.46 6.04 6.57
CA GLY A 134 8.30 5.88 7.76
C GLY A 134 9.78 5.74 7.42
N ILE A 135 10.12 4.99 6.37
CA ILE A 135 11.52 4.87 5.87
C ILE A 135 12.05 6.24 5.45
N THR A 136 11.26 7.01 4.70
CA THR A 136 11.67 8.33 4.25
C THR A 136 11.78 9.33 5.41
N SER A 137 10.93 9.20 6.43
CA SER A 137 10.97 10.01 7.65
C SER A 137 12.33 9.95 8.35
N GLY A 138 12.91 8.75 8.47
CA GLY A 138 14.17 8.51 9.16
C GLY A 138 15.35 9.17 8.47
N SER A 139 15.29 9.30 7.14
CA SER A 139 16.35 9.92 6.33
C SER A 139 16.48 11.42 6.53
N ILE A 140 15.39 12.05 6.95
CA ILE A 140 15.20 13.50 6.95
C ILE A 140 15.11 14.05 8.40
N ALA A 141 15.34 13.18 9.41
CA ALA A 141 14.96 13.36 10.81
C ALA A 141 15.66 14.49 11.62
N GLU A 142 16.66 15.20 11.10
CA GLU A 142 17.41 16.21 11.90
C GLU A 142 17.27 17.67 11.44
N ARG A 143 16.81 17.95 10.23
CA ARG A 143 16.91 19.31 9.65
C ARG A 143 15.67 19.80 8.90
N THR A 144 14.49 19.29 9.25
CA THR A 144 13.26 19.62 8.51
C THR A 144 12.22 20.34 9.32
N GLN A 145 11.59 21.28 8.63
CA GLN A 145 10.39 21.94 9.13
C GLN A 145 9.26 20.91 9.16
N PHE A 146 8.65 20.75 10.33
CA PHE A 146 7.60 19.78 10.60
C PHE A 146 6.43 19.85 9.59
N VAL A 147 6.01 21.06 9.23
CA VAL A 147 4.91 21.27 8.28
C VAL A 147 5.29 20.83 6.86
N ALA A 148 6.52 21.14 6.42
CA ALA A 148 7.00 20.71 5.11
C ALA A 148 7.08 19.17 5.02
N TYR A 149 7.46 18.52 6.12
CA TYR A 149 7.47 17.07 6.23
C TYR A 149 6.07 16.46 6.10
N LEU A 150 5.06 17.03 6.77
CA LEU A 150 3.69 16.53 6.68
C LEU A 150 3.10 16.64 5.27
N ILE A 151 3.36 17.75 4.57
CA ILE A 151 2.94 17.92 3.17
C ILE A 151 3.64 16.90 2.26
N TYR A 152 4.93 16.68 2.49
CA TYR A 152 5.70 15.69 1.76
C TYR A 152 5.13 14.28 1.97
N SER A 153 4.90 13.87 3.22
CA SER A 153 4.34 12.55 3.56
C SER A 153 2.93 12.35 3.00
N ALA A 154 2.09 13.38 3.06
CA ALA A 154 0.77 13.39 2.43
C ALA A 154 0.82 13.15 0.92
N PHE A 155 1.74 13.83 0.23
CA PHE A 155 1.94 13.65 -1.21
C PHE A 155 2.53 12.28 -1.55
N LEU A 156 3.44 11.78 -0.70
CA LEU A 156 4.06 10.47 -0.83
C LEU A 156 3.00 9.36 -0.80
N THR A 157 2.21 9.34 0.26
CA THR A 157 1.17 8.34 0.53
C THR A 157 -0.05 8.52 -0.38
N GLY A 158 -0.39 9.76 -0.75
CA GLY A 158 -1.54 10.06 -1.60
C GLY A 158 -1.30 9.91 -3.09
N PHE A 159 -0.06 9.99 -3.58
CA PHE A 159 0.24 9.99 -5.01
C PHE A 159 1.45 9.15 -5.41
N VAL A 160 2.66 9.45 -4.91
CA VAL A 160 3.90 8.85 -5.41
C VAL A 160 3.93 7.34 -5.16
N TYR A 161 3.69 6.91 -3.92
CA TYR A 161 3.66 5.50 -3.54
C TYR A 161 2.55 4.72 -4.28
N PRO A 162 1.30 5.18 -4.30
CA PRO A 162 0.24 4.55 -5.08
C PRO A 162 0.55 4.33 -6.56
N VAL A 163 1.19 5.29 -7.22
CA VAL A 163 1.54 5.19 -8.65
C VAL A 163 2.58 4.09 -8.86
N VAL A 164 3.60 4.00 -8.01
CA VAL A 164 4.60 2.93 -8.09
C VAL A 164 3.99 1.56 -7.78
N SER A 165 3.12 1.51 -6.76
CA SER A 165 2.33 0.30 -6.42
C SER A 165 1.48 -0.15 -7.61
N HIS A 166 0.84 0.79 -8.32
CA HIS A 166 0.06 0.50 -9.52
C HIS A 166 0.87 -0.22 -10.59
N TRP A 167 2.12 0.21 -10.83
CA TRP A 167 2.94 -0.36 -11.90
C TRP A 167 3.24 -1.84 -11.70
N ILE A 168 3.42 -2.27 -10.45
CA ILE A 168 3.94 -3.60 -10.10
C ILE A 168 2.83 -4.52 -9.58
N TRP A 169 1.88 -4.00 -8.79
CA TRP A 169 0.87 -4.80 -8.09
C TRP A 169 -0.54 -4.70 -8.66
N SER A 170 -0.85 -3.69 -9.48
CA SER A 170 -2.16 -3.64 -10.14
C SER A 170 -2.23 -4.62 -11.29
N VAL A 171 -3.42 -5.18 -11.54
CA VAL A 171 -3.67 -6.03 -12.73
C VAL A 171 -3.53 -5.26 -14.04
N ASP A 172 -3.74 -3.94 -14.02
CA ASP A 172 -3.58 -3.09 -15.20
C ASP A 172 -2.14 -2.57 -15.36
N GLY A 173 -1.31 -2.71 -14.33
CA GLY A 173 0.02 -2.11 -14.22
C GLY A 173 0.96 -2.51 -15.36
N TRP A 174 1.73 -1.55 -15.88
CA TRP A 174 2.55 -1.77 -17.07
C TRP A 174 3.64 -2.83 -16.88
N ALA A 175 4.19 -2.91 -15.66
CA ALA A 175 5.24 -3.85 -15.27
C ALA A 175 4.71 -5.05 -14.47
N SER A 176 3.40 -5.11 -14.22
CA SER A 176 2.79 -6.11 -13.36
C SER A 176 2.85 -7.51 -13.98
N ALA A 177 3.22 -8.50 -13.17
CA ALA A 177 3.14 -9.91 -13.54
C ALA A 177 1.69 -10.43 -13.61
N ALA A 178 0.74 -9.74 -12.97
CA ALA A 178 -0.68 -10.09 -12.98
C ALA A 178 -1.43 -9.54 -14.21
N ARG A 179 -0.72 -8.87 -15.13
CA ARG A 179 -1.32 -8.23 -16.28
C ARG A 179 -1.87 -9.25 -17.27
N THR A 180 -3.17 -9.17 -17.53
CA THR A 180 -3.90 -10.11 -18.41
C THR A 180 -3.99 -9.64 -19.86
N SER A 181 -3.70 -8.36 -20.14
CA SER A 181 -3.82 -7.76 -21.47
C SER A 181 -2.56 -7.00 -21.90
N GLY A 182 -1.98 -7.36 -23.05
CA GLY A 182 -0.79 -6.73 -23.64
C GLY A 182 0.52 -7.49 -23.36
N PRO A 183 1.65 -7.07 -23.97
CA PRO A 183 2.94 -7.70 -23.74
C PRO A 183 3.43 -7.44 -22.32
N LEU A 184 3.77 -8.52 -21.61
CA LEU A 184 4.43 -8.44 -20.32
C LEU A 184 5.86 -7.89 -20.47
N LEU A 185 6.28 -7.09 -19.50
CA LEU A 185 7.67 -6.65 -19.40
C LEU A 185 8.59 -7.88 -19.31
N PHE A 186 9.58 -8.00 -20.20
CA PHE A 186 10.46 -9.18 -20.31
C PHE A 186 9.72 -10.53 -20.46
N LYS A 187 8.49 -10.53 -20.98
CA LYS A 187 7.61 -11.72 -21.13
C LYS A 187 7.12 -12.36 -19.82
N SER A 188 7.56 -11.90 -18.65
CA SER A 188 7.14 -12.43 -17.33
C SER A 188 6.49 -11.39 -16.42
N GLY A 189 6.71 -10.10 -16.66
CA GLY A 189 6.41 -9.03 -15.70
C GLY A 189 7.40 -9.02 -14.53
N VAL A 190 7.28 -8.00 -13.69
CA VAL A 190 8.03 -7.84 -12.43
C VAL A 190 7.26 -8.54 -11.32
N ILE A 191 7.93 -9.43 -10.61
CA ILE A 191 7.39 -10.14 -9.45
C ILE A 191 7.99 -9.52 -8.20
N ASP A 192 7.19 -8.76 -7.46
CA ASP A 192 7.53 -8.28 -6.12
C ASP A 192 6.44 -8.75 -5.16
N PHE A 193 6.74 -9.73 -4.30
CA PHE A 193 5.72 -10.39 -3.49
C PHE A 193 5.27 -9.55 -2.28
N ALA A 194 6.21 -8.89 -1.61
CA ALA A 194 5.97 -8.22 -0.32
C ALA A 194 6.54 -6.79 -0.25
N GLY A 195 6.99 -6.23 -1.37
CA GLY A 195 7.39 -4.82 -1.45
C GLY A 195 8.89 -4.61 -1.33
N SER A 196 9.69 -5.62 -1.65
CA SER A 196 11.14 -5.46 -1.74
C SER A 196 11.53 -4.35 -2.72
N GLY A 197 10.82 -4.21 -3.83
CA GLY A 197 10.96 -3.13 -4.80
C GLY A 197 10.11 -1.91 -4.44
N VAL A 198 8.80 -2.11 -4.29
CA VAL A 198 7.80 -1.03 -4.13
C VAL A 198 7.96 -0.27 -2.80
N VAL A 199 8.37 -0.95 -1.72
CA VAL A 199 8.39 -0.42 -0.34
C VAL A 199 9.81 -0.22 0.19
N HIS A 200 10.79 -1.03 -0.23
CA HIS A 200 12.16 -0.92 0.30
C HIS A 200 13.17 -0.34 -0.71
N MET A 201 13.27 -0.88 -1.92
CA MET A 201 14.30 -0.48 -2.88
C MET A 201 14.03 0.89 -3.53
N GLY A 202 12.78 1.15 -3.92
CA GLY A 202 12.37 2.44 -4.49
C GLY A 202 12.69 3.59 -3.55
N TRP A 203 12.37 3.42 -2.26
CA TRP A 203 12.59 4.44 -1.25
C TRP A 203 14.02 4.51 -0.73
N GLY A 204 14.83 3.46 -0.86
CA GLY A 204 16.28 3.51 -0.65
C GLY A 204 17.03 4.26 -1.77
N PHE A 205 16.49 4.28 -2.99
CA PHE A 205 17.02 5.12 -4.07
C PHE A 205 16.46 6.55 -4.03
N PHE A 206 15.17 6.72 -3.72
CA PHE A 206 14.63 8.02 -3.34
C PHE A 206 15.37 8.55 -2.11
N PHE A 207 15.81 7.76 -1.14
CA PHE A 207 16.67 8.22 -0.02
C PHE A 207 17.96 8.92 -0.50
N LEU A 208 18.64 8.38 -1.52
CA LEU A 208 19.79 9.02 -2.16
C LEU A 208 19.38 10.27 -2.96
N GLY A 209 18.28 10.17 -3.70
CA GLY A 209 17.67 11.25 -4.46
C GLY A 209 17.02 12.33 -3.60
N ASP A 210 16.64 12.04 -2.38
CA ASP A 210 16.00 12.87 -1.38
C ASP A 210 17.10 13.61 -0.66
N ILE A 211 18.22 12.98 -0.30
CA ILE A 211 19.41 13.76 0.11
C ILE A 211 19.81 14.77 -0.98
N LEU A 212 19.83 14.37 -2.26
CA LEU A 212 20.18 15.25 -3.39
C LEU A 212 19.10 16.30 -3.73
N SER A 213 17.82 15.94 -3.69
CA SER A 213 16.71 16.83 -3.98
C SER A 213 16.32 17.69 -2.78
N PHE A 214 16.61 17.26 -1.55
CA PHE A 214 16.51 18.04 -0.32
C PHE A 214 17.67 19.04 -0.23
N LEU A 215 18.87 18.70 -0.73
CA LEU A 215 19.91 19.68 -1.00
C LEU A 215 19.46 20.70 -2.06
N TRP A 216 18.78 20.25 -3.12
CA TRP A 216 18.27 21.13 -4.18
C TRP A 216 17.08 22.00 -3.73
N TRP A 217 16.13 21.45 -2.96
CA TRP A 217 14.97 22.15 -2.41
C TRP A 217 15.35 23.10 -1.27
N ASN A 218 16.35 22.78 -0.44
CA ASN A 218 16.91 23.77 0.49
C ASN A 218 17.60 24.90 -0.26
N PHE A 219 18.30 24.62 -1.36
CA PHE A 219 18.93 25.68 -2.16
C PHE A 219 17.89 26.60 -2.84
N VAL A 220 16.74 26.05 -3.24
CA VAL A 220 15.64 26.81 -3.87
C VAL A 220 14.80 27.56 -2.82
N ILE A 221 14.44 26.94 -1.69
CA ILE A 221 13.66 27.58 -0.62
C ILE A 221 14.48 28.62 0.14
N MET A 222 15.74 28.35 0.47
CA MET A 222 16.58 29.32 1.20
C MET A 222 16.85 30.59 0.36
N ARG A 223 16.79 30.51 -0.98
CA ARG A 223 16.83 31.71 -1.84
C ARG A 223 15.52 32.47 -1.92
N VAL A 224 14.38 31.82 -1.68
CA VAL A 224 13.05 32.46 -1.71
C VAL A 224 12.71 33.11 -0.37
N TRP A 225 13.33 32.66 0.73
CA TRP A 225 13.12 33.20 2.09
C TRP A 225 14.31 33.98 2.69
N SER A 226 15.35 34.30 1.90
CA SER A 226 16.42 35.22 2.31
C SER A 226 16.27 36.65 1.73
N ARG A 227 15.04 37.05 1.39
CA ARG A 227 14.66 38.45 1.19
C ARG A 227 13.50 38.79 2.10
#